data_AF-A0A2T4TKC4-F1
#
_entry.id   AF-A0A2T4TKC4-F1
#
_cell.length_a   1.000
_cell.length_b   1.000
_cell.length_c   1.000
_cell.angle_alpha   90.00
_cell.angle_beta   90.00
_cell.angle_gamma   90.00
#
_symmetry.space_group_name_H-M   'P 1'
#
loop_
_entity.id
_entity.type
_entity.pdbx_description
1 polymer ?
#
loop_
_entity_poly.entity_id
_entity_poly.type
_entity_poly.pdbx_seq_one_letter_code
_entity_poly.pdbx_strand_id
1 'polypeptide(L)'
;MNMNKIKTIALSIAGMALALSCSEGIDVPLVDEGGYKTLENNLAFITDKYGCSNVDSLVFNENGTIDFYVNLTQAPKANEDYTLVYDAKVLEDYNKTKGTAIEAMPEALVTIDGTATVAAGATKSSKVAVKYSTAPELKENGVYAIPLKVKGASQTSKEKGEFILFVRDISKMPNCHKDNGLQVISCMEVNDANPLHNLCYTLKESKKYVFDQVILFSGNINYNAEIGEVYNYNNENVQHLLDYKEKYLKPLQEKGMKVILGILGNHDRSGVANLSKEGAIKFAQELKAVVEAYDLDGVFFDDEYSSYGSYPGFVTPSVEAASRLCYECKRIMPDKLIEVYVYGRTSSLTTIDGHKPGEYIDYALQDYGRYGDLSPYYEDLSPKGMIQGSSEFGQGRIISLNTARSIKTDGYGGTMVFGLTPRNGYVTRLNNITRAFYGEETVLTGSYAKDW
;
A
#
# COMPACT_ATOMS: atom_id res chain seq x y z
N MET A 1 3.26 46.24 -49.36
CA MET A 1 4.35 45.75 -48.48
C MET A 1 3.69 44.92 -47.38
N ASN A 2 4.24 43.74 -47.11
CA ASN A 2 3.61 42.55 -46.53
C ASN A 2 3.19 42.58 -45.03
N MET A 3 2.05 41.91 -44.77
CA MET A 3 1.77 40.88 -43.73
C MET A 3 1.77 41.18 -42.20
N ASN A 4 0.55 41.21 -41.65
CA ASN A 4 -0.02 40.42 -40.52
C ASN A 4 0.83 39.75 -39.41
N LYS A 5 0.40 40.07 -38.16
CA LYS A 5 0.15 39.24 -36.93
C LYS A 5 1.29 38.46 -36.24
N ILE A 6 1.35 38.61 -34.90
CA ILE A 6 1.50 37.61 -33.78
C ILE A 6 1.85 38.43 -32.50
N LYS A 7 1.03 38.54 -31.43
CA LYS A 7 0.68 37.63 -30.31
C LYS A 7 1.84 37.15 -29.40
N THR A 8 1.84 37.70 -28.17
CA THR A 8 2.08 37.03 -26.86
C THR A 8 3.53 36.73 -26.39
N ILE A 9 3.67 36.77 -25.04
CA ILE A 9 4.67 36.13 -24.14
C ILE A 9 5.90 37.02 -23.86
N ALA A 10 5.94 37.71 -22.71
CA ALA A 10 6.15 37.23 -21.33
C ALA A 10 7.63 36.97 -21.03
N LEU A 11 7.98 37.41 -19.82
CA LEU A 11 9.25 38.01 -19.44
C LEU A 11 10.28 36.94 -19.05
N SER A 12 11.48 37.14 -19.56
CA SER A 12 12.67 36.36 -19.31
C SER A 12 13.37 36.79 -18.01
N ILE A 13 13.99 35.78 -17.37
CA ILE A 13 15.25 35.82 -16.60
C ILE A 13 15.16 36.16 -15.09
N ALA A 14 15.14 35.07 -14.33
CA ALA A 14 16.06 34.65 -13.26
C ALA A 14 17.09 35.65 -12.69
N GLY A 15 17.27 35.62 -11.36
CA GLY A 15 18.44 36.17 -10.70
C GLY A 15 18.32 36.27 -9.18
N MET A 16 18.62 35.16 -8.52
CA MET A 16 18.71 34.95 -7.07
C MET A 16 19.40 36.08 -6.30
N ALA A 17 18.77 36.57 -5.23
CA ALA A 17 19.47 37.24 -4.12
C ALA A 17 18.83 36.81 -2.79
N LEU A 18 19.72 36.56 -1.85
CA LEU A 18 19.52 35.89 -0.57
C LEU A 18 18.63 36.66 0.41
N ALA A 19 18.09 35.90 1.35
CA ALA A 19 17.26 36.33 2.46
C ALA A 19 17.83 37.55 3.21
N LEU A 20 17.03 38.61 3.25
CA LEU A 20 16.93 39.53 4.37
C LEU A 20 15.44 39.71 4.64
N SER A 21 14.92 39.02 5.66
CA SER A 21 13.59 39.25 6.20
C SER A 21 13.59 40.62 6.88
N CYS A 22 13.37 41.68 6.13
CA CYS A 22 12.93 42.95 6.69
C CYS A 22 11.41 42.86 6.84
N SER A 23 10.98 42.85 8.09
CA SER A 23 9.60 42.99 8.52
C SER A 23 9.03 44.32 8.05
N GLU A 24 8.23 44.30 6.98
CA GLU A 24 7.18 45.29 6.79
C GLU A 24 5.86 44.54 6.83
N GLY A 25 5.24 44.57 8.01
CA GLY A 25 3.91 44.03 8.20
C GLY A 25 2.95 44.78 7.30
N ILE A 26 2.31 44.05 6.38
CA ILE A 26 1.12 44.54 5.71
C ILE A 26 0.04 44.61 6.79
N ASP A 27 -0.31 45.82 7.19
CA ASP A 27 -1.43 46.10 8.08
C ASP A 27 -2.72 45.81 7.30
N VAL A 28 -3.14 44.55 7.32
CA VAL A 28 -4.47 44.16 6.86
C VAL A 28 -5.46 44.69 7.90
N PRO A 29 -6.49 45.46 7.52
CA PRO A 29 -7.52 45.86 8.46
C PRO A 29 -8.10 44.59 9.09
N LEU A 30 -7.94 44.46 10.40
CA LEU A 30 -8.62 43.43 11.18
C LEU A 30 -10.11 43.55 10.85
N VAL A 31 -10.68 42.46 10.34
CA VAL A 31 -12.12 42.34 10.18
C VAL A 31 -12.73 42.54 11.56
N ASP A 32 -13.75 43.40 11.67
CA ASP A 32 -14.46 43.60 12.92
C ASP A 32 -15.14 42.29 13.33
N GLU A 33 -14.49 41.54 14.22
CA GLU A 33 -15.00 40.30 14.76
C GLU A 33 -16.04 40.53 15.87
N GLY A 34 -16.35 41.78 16.23
CA GLY A 34 -17.31 42.14 17.29
C GLY A 34 -18.75 41.68 17.03
N GLY A 35 -19.06 41.33 15.77
CA GLY A 35 -20.33 40.70 15.38
C GLY A 35 -20.35 39.17 15.48
N TYR A 36 -19.18 38.52 15.58
CA TYR A 36 -19.10 37.08 15.82
C TYR A 36 -19.23 36.84 17.32
N LYS A 37 -20.38 36.29 17.72
CA LYS A 37 -20.46 35.64 19.03
C LYS A 37 -19.40 34.54 19.05
N THR A 38 -18.39 34.68 19.91
CA THR A 38 -17.64 33.51 20.40
C THR A 38 -18.68 32.47 20.81
N LEU A 39 -18.65 31.29 20.17
CA LEU A 39 -19.51 30.17 20.56
C LEU A 39 -19.30 29.98 22.07
N GLU A 40 -20.32 30.33 22.86
CA GLU A 40 -20.25 30.29 24.33
C GLU A 40 -20.04 28.86 24.86
N ASN A 41 -20.14 27.86 24.00
CA ASN A 41 -20.10 26.47 24.36
C ASN A 41 -18.99 25.74 23.62
N ASN A 42 -18.12 25.09 24.40
CA ASN A 42 -17.15 24.15 23.90
C ASN A 42 -17.90 22.92 23.34
N LEU A 43 -17.91 22.75 22.02
CA LEU A 43 -18.67 21.68 21.37
C LEU A 43 -17.78 20.47 21.15
N ALA A 44 -18.21 19.31 21.65
CA ALA A 44 -17.59 18.04 21.33
C ALA A 44 -18.06 17.50 19.97
N PHE A 45 -17.13 16.99 19.17
CA PHE A 45 -17.42 16.29 17.92
C PHE A 45 -16.47 15.11 17.70
N ILE A 46 -16.88 14.17 16.85
CA ILE A 46 -16.16 12.91 16.61
C ILE A 46 -15.42 13.00 15.28
N THR A 47 -14.17 12.54 15.26
CA THR A 47 -13.47 12.18 14.02
C THR A 47 -12.84 10.80 14.10
N ASP A 48 -12.68 10.14 12.97
CA ASP A 48 -11.80 8.98 12.87
C ASP A 48 -10.31 9.39 12.85
N LYS A 49 -9.42 8.43 12.60
CA LYS A 49 -7.97 8.66 12.47
C LYS A 49 -7.58 9.50 11.25
N TYR A 50 -8.42 9.58 10.23
CA TYR A 50 -8.20 10.36 9.00
C TYR A 50 -8.74 11.79 9.10
N GLY A 51 -9.46 12.10 10.19
CA GLY A 51 -10.09 13.41 10.38
C GLY A 51 -11.46 13.54 9.73
N CYS A 52 -12.02 12.45 9.20
CA CYS A 52 -13.40 12.44 8.71
C CYS A 52 -14.36 12.62 9.88
N SER A 53 -15.47 13.31 9.63
CA SER A 53 -16.56 13.50 10.60
C SER A 53 -17.89 13.01 10.00
N ASN A 54 -18.83 12.61 10.87
CA ASN A 54 -20.20 12.17 10.54
C ASN A 54 -20.28 10.79 9.92
N VAL A 55 -19.49 10.51 8.90
CA VAL A 55 -19.52 9.24 8.19
C VAL A 55 -18.15 8.89 7.65
N ASP A 56 -17.83 7.60 7.71
CA ASP A 56 -16.73 7.00 6.98
C ASP A 56 -17.10 5.55 6.61
N SER A 57 -16.29 4.90 5.78
CA SER A 57 -16.50 3.51 5.41
C SER A 57 -15.19 2.72 5.31
N LEU A 58 -15.24 1.46 5.70
CA LEU A 58 -14.13 0.52 5.51
C LEU A 58 -14.62 -0.88 5.10
N VAL A 59 -13.69 -1.66 4.56
CA VAL A 59 -13.86 -3.07 4.21
C VAL A 59 -12.97 -3.89 5.14
N PHE A 60 -13.44 -5.03 5.62
CA PHE A 60 -12.66 -5.92 6.47
C PHE A 60 -12.88 -7.39 6.11
N ASN A 61 -11.80 -8.17 6.14
CA ASN A 61 -11.79 -9.61 5.88
C ASN A 61 -11.45 -10.44 7.13
N GLU A 62 -11.02 -9.79 8.21
CA GLU A 62 -10.74 -10.33 9.54
C GLU A 62 -11.11 -9.30 10.62
N ASN A 63 -11.00 -9.68 11.89
CA ASN A 63 -11.27 -8.76 13.01
C ASN A 63 -10.35 -7.53 12.92
N GLY A 64 -10.90 -6.34 13.12
CA GLY A 64 -10.17 -5.09 12.92
C GLY A 64 -10.39 -4.06 14.02
N THR A 65 -9.62 -2.97 13.94
CA THR A 65 -9.76 -1.81 14.82
C THR A 65 -9.55 -0.53 14.03
N ILE A 66 -10.29 0.51 14.39
CA ILE A 66 -10.07 1.87 13.91
C ILE A 66 -10.04 2.82 15.11
N ASP A 67 -9.12 3.78 15.07
CA ASP A 67 -8.97 4.78 16.12
C ASP A 67 -9.91 5.96 15.84
N PHE A 68 -10.62 6.39 16.88
CA PHE A 68 -11.46 7.58 16.90
C PHE A 68 -10.97 8.59 17.93
N TYR A 69 -11.41 9.83 17.75
CA TYR A 69 -11.05 10.97 18.58
C TYR A 69 -12.28 11.84 18.84
N VAL A 70 -12.43 12.28 20.08
CA VAL A 70 -13.26 13.44 20.43
C VAL A 70 -12.43 14.70 20.27
N ASN A 71 -12.99 15.68 19.60
CA ASN A 71 -12.40 16.97 19.36
C ASN A 71 -13.28 18.06 19.96
N LEU A 72 -12.66 19.15 20.39
CA LEU A 72 -13.30 20.31 21.00
C LEU A 72 -13.08 21.55 20.14
N THR A 73 -14.09 22.40 20.05
CA THR A 73 -13.96 23.70 19.36
C THR A 73 -13.06 24.67 20.11
N GLN A 74 -12.84 24.47 21.41
CA GLN A 74 -11.94 25.26 22.24
C GLN A 74 -11.14 24.36 23.20
N ALA A 75 -9.89 24.75 23.47
CA ALA A 75 -9.05 24.02 24.40
C ALA A 75 -9.55 24.18 25.85
N PRO A 76 -9.72 23.10 26.62
CA PRO A 76 -10.21 23.18 27.99
C PRO A 76 -9.10 23.63 28.94
N LYS A 77 -9.49 24.18 30.09
CA LYS A 77 -8.55 24.65 31.14
C LYS A 77 -8.02 23.52 32.03
N ALA A 78 -8.72 22.39 32.05
CA ALA A 78 -8.36 21.17 32.75
C ALA A 78 -8.60 19.99 31.80
N ASN A 79 -8.11 18.80 32.16
CA ASN A 79 -8.40 17.61 31.37
C ASN A 79 -9.90 17.30 31.41
N GLU A 80 -10.47 16.98 30.26
CA GLU A 80 -11.87 16.59 30.11
C GLU A 80 -11.96 15.18 29.52
N ASP A 81 -12.75 14.32 30.17
CA ASP A 81 -12.92 12.92 29.77
C ASP A 81 -14.26 12.69 29.08
N TYR A 82 -14.21 12.03 27.94
CA TYR A 82 -15.35 11.69 27.10
C TYR A 82 -15.38 10.20 26.83
N THR A 83 -16.57 9.69 26.55
CA THR A 83 -16.77 8.30 26.12
C THR A 83 -17.45 8.25 24.77
N LEU A 84 -16.98 7.36 23.90
CA LEU A 84 -17.72 6.98 22.70
C LEU A 84 -18.59 5.77 23.05
N VAL A 85 -19.84 5.78 22.59
CA VAL A 85 -20.76 4.66 22.78
C VAL A 85 -21.42 4.25 21.48
N TYR A 86 -21.76 2.98 21.38
CA TYR A 86 -22.66 2.47 20.36
C TYR A 86 -24.08 3.00 20.64
N ASP A 87 -24.72 3.65 19.66
CA ASP A 87 -26.07 4.20 19.82
C ASP A 87 -26.92 3.93 18.56
N ALA A 88 -27.74 2.88 18.61
CA ALA A 88 -28.59 2.46 17.50
C ALA A 88 -29.51 3.59 16.97
N LYS A 89 -29.89 4.55 17.82
CA LYS A 89 -30.77 5.65 17.44
C LYS A 89 -30.13 6.57 16.40
N VAL A 90 -28.79 6.72 16.44
CA VAL A 90 -28.04 7.48 15.42
C VAL A 90 -28.27 6.87 14.03
N LEU A 91 -28.25 5.54 13.92
CA LEU A 91 -28.52 4.85 12.65
C LEU A 91 -30.00 4.93 12.25
N GLU A 92 -30.93 4.83 13.21
CA GLU A 92 -32.36 5.00 12.94
C GLU A 92 -32.66 6.38 12.35
N ASP A 93 -32.11 7.44 12.96
CA ASP A 93 -32.28 8.82 12.52
C ASP A 93 -31.60 9.06 11.15
N TYR A 94 -30.44 8.45 10.92
CA TYR A 94 -29.78 8.48 9.61
C TYR A 94 -30.60 7.78 8.54
N ASN A 95 -31.03 6.54 8.77
CA ASN A 95 -31.83 5.76 7.83
C ASN A 95 -33.13 6.49 7.47
N LYS A 96 -33.80 7.08 8.47
CA LYS A 96 -35.01 7.88 8.27
C LYS A 96 -34.75 9.14 7.44
N THR A 97 -33.68 9.88 7.77
CA THR A 97 -33.31 11.11 7.05
C THR A 97 -32.87 10.83 5.61
N LYS A 98 -32.18 9.72 5.37
CA LYS A 98 -31.61 9.36 4.05
C LYS A 98 -32.49 8.43 3.21
N GLY A 99 -33.58 7.91 3.76
CA GLY A 99 -34.43 6.93 3.08
C GLY A 99 -33.72 5.61 2.82
N THR A 100 -32.81 5.20 3.72
CA THR A 100 -32.04 3.96 3.62
C THR A 100 -32.52 2.91 4.62
N ALA A 101 -32.13 1.65 4.41
CA ALA A 101 -32.43 0.52 5.30
C ALA A 101 -31.15 -0.25 5.64
N ILE A 102 -30.12 0.48 6.07
CA ILE A 102 -28.81 -0.10 6.41
C ILE A 102 -28.92 -0.82 7.76
N GLU A 103 -28.42 -2.05 7.82
CA GLU A 103 -28.42 -2.86 9.03
C GLU A 103 -27.32 -2.39 9.99
N ALA A 104 -27.64 -2.38 11.29
CA ALA A 104 -26.64 -2.10 12.32
C ALA A 104 -25.72 -3.33 12.45
N MET A 105 -24.42 -3.09 12.65
CA MET A 105 -23.51 -4.16 13.05
C MET A 105 -23.96 -4.69 14.41
N PRO A 106 -24.08 -6.02 14.63
CA PRO A 106 -24.45 -6.54 15.94
C PRO A 106 -23.55 -5.96 17.03
N GLU A 107 -24.13 -5.33 18.06
CA GLU A 107 -23.37 -4.64 19.11
C GLU A 107 -22.37 -5.56 19.81
N ALA A 108 -22.70 -6.85 19.95
CA ALA A 108 -21.81 -7.87 20.51
C ALA A 108 -20.51 -8.10 19.70
N LEU A 109 -20.47 -7.68 18.43
CA LEU A 109 -19.30 -7.75 17.57
C LEU A 109 -18.49 -6.46 17.56
N VAL A 110 -18.92 -5.44 18.30
CA VAL A 110 -18.26 -4.15 18.43
C VAL A 110 -17.76 -3.97 19.85
N THR A 111 -16.51 -3.55 20.02
CA THR A 111 -15.94 -3.19 21.32
C THR A 111 -15.33 -1.81 21.24
N ILE A 112 -15.70 -0.92 22.17
CA ILE A 112 -15.17 0.44 22.24
C ILE A 112 -14.26 0.51 23.46
N ASP A 113 -12.96 0.55 23.21
CA ASP A 113 -11.94 0.52 24.25
C ASP A 113 -11.29 1.89 24.43
N GLY A 114 -11.24 2.33 25.69
CA GLY A 114 -10.55 3.55 26.11
C GLY A 114 -11.47 4.72 26.43
N THR A 115 -10.86 5.77 26.96
CA THR A 115 -11.50 7.05 27.29
C THR A 115 -10.87 8.12 26.40
N ALA A 116 -11.70 8.99 25.84
CA ALA A 116 -11.25 10.14 25.07
C ALA A 116 -10.93 11.29 26.04
N THR A 117 -9.69 11.38 26.48
CA THR A 117 -9.22 12.45 27.37
C THR A 117 -8.65 13.58 26.53
N VAL A 118 -9.27 14.75 26.57
CA VAL A 118 -8.71 15.98 26.00
C VAL A 118 -7.90 16.68 27.09
N ALA A 119 -6.58 16.75 26.91
CA ALA A 119 -5.71 17.41 27.87
C ALA A 119 -5.93 18.94 27.90
N ALA A 120 -5.66 19.56 29.04
CA ALA A 120 -5.67 21.02 29.16
C ALA A 120 -4.80 21.67 28.06
N GLY A 121 -5.34 22.65 27.35
CA GLY A 121 -4.64 23.31 26.25
C GLY A 121 -4.66 22.57 24.90
N ALA A 122 -5.18 21.34 24.83
CA ALA A 122 -5.35 20.59 23.59
C ALA A 122 -6.81 20.67 23.08
N THR A 123 -7.02 20.41 21.78
CA THR A 123 -8.36 20.33 21.17
C THR A 123 -8.71 18.94 20.66
N LYS A 124 -7.78 17.99 20.76
CA LYS A 124 -7.94 16.59 20.33
C LYS A 124 -7.62 15.66 21.50
N SER A 125 -8.46 14.64 21.68
CA SER A 125 -8.30 13.66 22.76
C SER A 125 -7.22 12.61 22.49
N SER A 126 -6.90 11.82 23.51
CA SER A 126 -6.34 10.48 23.34
C SER A 126 -7.23 9.60 22.45
N LYS A 127 -6.62 8.65 21.76
CA LYS A 127 -7.35 7.73 20.88
C LYS A 127 -8.31 6.83 21.65
N VAL A 128 -9.47 6.55 21.06
CA VAL A 128 -10.43 5.53 21.48
C VAL A 128 -10.51 4.47 20.37
N ALA A 129 -10.20 3.22 20.70
CA ALA A 129 -10.18 2.14 19.71
C ALA A 129 -11.58 1.54 19.56
N VAL A 130 -12.13 1.59 18.35
CA VAL A 130 -13.37 0.89 18.00
C VAL A 130 -12.99 -0.38 17.25
N LYS A 131 -13.14 -1.52 17.93
CA LYS A 131 -12.90 -2.87 17.41
C LYS A 131 -14.17 -3.44 16.83
N TYR A 132 -14.04 -4.22 15.76
CA TYR A 132 -15.14 -4.92 15.10
C TYR A 132 -14.69 -6.33 14.69
N SER A 133 -15.60 -7.30 14.80
CA SER A 133 -15.32 -8.71 14.52
C SER A 133 -16.21 -9.28 13.44
N THR A 134 -15.69 -10.22 12.64
CA THR A 134 -16.55 -11.04 11.77
C THR A 134 -17.26 -12.13 12.59
N ALA A 135 -18.39 -12.63 12.10
CA ALA A 135 -19.15 -13.70 12.73
C ALA A 135 -19.97 -14.53 11.72
N PRO A 136 -20.32 -15.79 12.03
CA PRO A 136 -21.10 -16.66 11.15
C PRO A 136 -22.46 -16.08 10.70
N GLU A 137 -23.11 -15.28 11.52
CA GLU A 137 -24.42 -14.67 11.27
C GLU A 137 -24.39 -13.47 10.30
N LEU A 138 -23.23 -12.86 10.05
CA LEU A 138 -23.12 -11.76 9.10
C LEU A 138 -23.39 -12.25 7.66
N LYS A 139 -23.89 -11.38 6.80
CA LYS A 139 -24.15 -11.72 5.40
C LYS A 139 -22.84 -11.77 4.63
N GLU A 140 -22.75 -12.68 3.66
CA GLU A 140 -21.65 -12.65 2.70
C GLU A 140 -21.64 -11.30 1.97
N ASN A 141 -20.50 -10.60 2.00
CA ASN A 141 -20.36 -9.24 1.45
C ASN A 141 -21.37 -8.22 2.06
N GLY A 142 -21.78 -8.45 3.30
CA GLY A 142 -22.75 -7.62 4.01
C GLY A 142 -22.19 -6.25 4.35
N VAL A 143 -23.02 -5.21 4.22
CA VAL A 143 -22.71 -3.85 4.66
C VAL A 143 -23.51 -3.54 5.92
N TYR A 144 -22.80 -3.12 6.96
CA TYR A 144 -23.33 -2.81 8.27
C TYR A 144 -22.91 -1.40 8.69
N ALA A 145 -23.63 -0.82 9.64
CA ALA A 145 -23.27 0.45 10.26
C ALA A 145 -22.88 0.25 11.73
N ILE A 146 -21.76 0.85 12.15
CA ILE A 146 -21.40 1.04 13.55
C ILE A 146 -21.74 2.50 13.92
N PRO A 147 -22.92 2.76 14.51
CA PRO A 147 -23.29 4.09 14.96
C PRO A 147 -22.63 4.45 16.28
N LEU A 148 -21.92 5.57 16.31
CA LEU A 148 -21.20 6.08 17.48
C LEU A 148 -21.75 7.43 17.90
N LYS A 149 -21.74 7.66 19.22
CA LYS A 149 -22.10 8.93 19.84
C LYS A 149 -21.15 9.27 20.97
N VAL A 150 -20.82 10.55 21.11
CA VAL A 150 -20.03 11.03 22.25
C VAL A 150 -20.93 11.27 23.46
N LYS A 151 -20.47 10.81 24.63
CA LYS A 151 -21.05 11.05 25.96
C LYS A 151 -20.04 11.76 26.85
N GLY A 152 -20.55 12.46 27.87
CA GLY A 152 -19.76 13.25 28.82
C GLY A 152 -19.65 14.74 28.46
N ALA A 153 -20.01 15.13 27.24
CA ALA A 153 -20.05 16.52 26.83
C ALA A 153 -21.28 17.26 27.37
N SER A 154 -21.08 18.47 27.89
CA SER A 154 -22.16 19.39 28.23
C SER A 154 -22.95 19.82 26.98
N GLN A 155 -22.24 19.96 25.85
CA GLN A 155 -22.83 20.17 24.53
C GLN A 155 -22.04 19.44 23.44
N THR A 156 -22.78 18.79 22.54
CA THR A 156 -22.24 18.12 21.36
C THR A 156 -22.63 18.87 20.11
N SER A 157 -21.76 18.86 19.09
CA SER A 157 -22.12 19.39 17.78
C SER A 157 -23.36 18.67 17.24
N LYS A 158 -24.38 19.42 16.82
CA LYS A 158 -25.57 18.84 16.17
C LYS A 158 -25.25 18.17 14.84
N GLU A 159 -24.21 18.64 14.17
CA GLU A 159 -23.81 18.14 12.86
C GLU A 159 -22.78 17.03 12.95
N LYS A 160 -21.91 17.06 13.98
CA LYS A 160 -20.70 16.23 14.08
C LYS A 160 -20.52 15.48 15.42
N GLY A 161 -21.51 15.55 16.31
CA GLY A 161 -21.48 14.86 17.61
C GLY A 161 -21.82 13.36 17.53
N GLU A 162 -22.27 12.92 16.36
CA GLU A 162 -22.63 11.55 16.03
C GLU A 162 -21.83 11.11 14.80
N PHE A 163 -21.58 9.81 14.68
CA PHE A 163 -20.78 9.24 13.61
C PHE A 163 -21.35 7.89 13.17
N ILE A 164 -21.36 7.60 11.87
CA ILE A 164 -21.68 6.29 11.33
C ILE A 164 -20.50 5.76 10.56
N LEU A 165 -19.92 4.67 11.04
CA LEU A 165 -18.90 3.92 10.30
C LEU A 165 -19.58 2.79 9.53
N PHE A 166 -19.58 2.86 8.20
CA PHE A 166 -20.02 1.74 7.36
C PHE A 166 -18.92 0.70 7.27
N VAL A 167 -19.22 -0.53 7.64
CA VAL A 167 -18.28 -1.65 7.59
C VAL A 167 -18.81 -2.70 6.62
N ARG A 168 -17.97 -3.14 5.68
CA ARG A 168 -18.29 -4.24 4.77
C ARG A 168 -17.52 -5.49 5.18
N ASP A 169 -18.25 -6.53 5.61
CA ASP A 169 -17.66 -7.82 5.93
C ASP A 169 -17.45 -8.65 4.65
N ILE A 170 -16.20 -8.86 4.28
CA ILE A 170 -15.80 -9.71 3.16
C ILE A 170 -15.07 -10.97 3.63
N SER A 171 -15.08 -11.32 4.91
CA SER A 171 -14.45 -12.53 5.46
C SER A 171 -14.95 -13.83 4.81
N LYS A 172 -16.21 -13.82 4.35
CA LYS A 172 -16.86 -14.93 3.64
C LYS A 172 -16.60 -14.92 2.14
N MET A 173 -16.09 -13.81 1.60
CA MET A 173 -15.63 -13.78 0.23
C MET A 173 -14.31 -14.57 0.14
N PRO A 174 -14.05 -15.22 -1.00
CA PRO A 174 -12.73 -15.79 -1.23
C PRO A 174 -11.62 -14.76 -1.01
N ASN A 175 -10.54 -15.19 -0.34
CA ASN A 175 -9.30 -14.43 -0.16
C ASN A 175 -8.11 -15.25 -0.68
N CYS A 176 -6.90 -14.73 -0.63
CA CYS A 176 -5.71 -15.48 -1.03
C CYS A 176 -5.02 -16.25 0.11
N HIS A 177 -5.47 -16.19 1.36
CA HIS A 177 -4.71 -16.72 2.51
C HIS A 177 -4.81 -18.24 2.63
N LYS A 178 -3.83 -18.97 2.10
CA LYS A 178 -3.79 -20.45 2.10
C LYS A 178 -3.09 -20.98 3.35
N ASP A 179 -3.61 -22.06 3.92
CA ASP A 179 -3.29 -22.50 5.30
C ASP A 179 -1.82 -22.92 5.51
N ASN A 180 -1.11 -23.26 4.44
CA ASN A 180 0.28 -23.71 4.49
C ASN A 180 1.30 -22.58 4.28
N GLY A 181 0.85 -21.34 4.05
CA GLY A 181 1.68 -20.16 3.83
C GLY A 181 2.49 -20.14 2.54
N LEU A 182 2.35 -21.14 1.64
CA LEU A 182 3.03 -21.11 0.34
C LEU A 182 2.51 -19.96 -0.50
N GLN A 183 3.44 -19.22 -1.12
CA GLN A 183 3.17 -18.05 -1.93
C GLN A 183 3.17 -18.40 -3.43
N VAL A 184 2.23 -17.84 -4.18
CA VAL A 184 2.33 -17.69 -5.63
C VAL A 184 2.36 -16.20 -5.97
N ILE A 185 3.52 -15.71 -6.37
CA ILE A 185 3.75 -14.29 -6.68
C ILE A 185 3.57 -14.07 -8.19
N SER A 186 2.77 -13.08 -8.58
CA SER A 186 2.55 -12.71 -9.98
C SER A 186 3.39 -11.47 -10.32
N CYS A 187 4.44 -11.62 -11.12
CA CYS A 187 5.18 -10.50 -11.66
C CYS A 187 4.64 -10.15 -13.05
N MET A 188 3.92 -9.04 -13.16
CA MET A 188 3.15 -8.72 -14.37
C MET A 188 3.78 -7.57 -15.15
N GLU A 189 4.04 -7.81 -16.44
CA GLU A 189 4.34 -6.75 -17.40
C GLU A 189 3.08 -5.88 -17.60
N VAL A 190 2.96 -4.82 -16.79
CA VAL A 190 1.75 -3.98 -16.78
C VAL A 190 1.61 -3.15 -18.05
N ASN A 191 2.66 -3.06 -18.87
CA ASN A 191 2.56 -2.49 -20.21
C ASN A 191 1.54 -3.25 -21.08
N ASP A 192 1.37 -4.55 -20.86
CA ASP A 192 0.55 -5.42 -21.70
C ASP A 192 -0.62 -6.10 -20.96
N ALA A 193 -0.64 -6.04 -19.62
CA ALA A 193 -1.56 -6.82 -18.81
C ALA A 193 -2.21 -6.02 -17.67
N ASN A 194 -3.48 -6.33 -17.39
CA ASN A 194 -4.24 -5.74 -16.29
C ASN A 194 -4.02 -6.57 -15.00
N PRO A 195 -3.56 -5.97 -13.89
CA PRO A 195 -3.29 -6.71 -12.66
C PRO A 195 -4.55 -7.32 -12.02
N LEU A 196 -5.74 -6.83 -12.34
CA LEU A 196 -7.01 -7.45 -11.95
C LEU A 196 -7.16 -8.88 -12.49
N HIS A 197 -6.42 -9.26 -13.52
CA HIS A 197 -6.47 -10.61 -14.07
C HIS A 197 -6.07 -11.69 -13.06
N ASN A 198 -5.30 -11.36 -12.02
CA ASN A 198 -5.02 -12.28 -10.91
C ASN A 198 -6.28 -12.73 -10.16
N LEU A 199 -7.34 -11.89 -10.13
CA LEU A 199 -8.64 -12.24 -9.52
C LEU A 199 -9.43 -13.26 -10.35
N CYS A 200 -9.00 -13.61 -11.55
CA CYS A 200 -9.69 -14.63 -12.33
C CYS A 200 -9.36 -16.05 -11.86
N TYR A 201 -8.34 -16.24 -11.01
CA TYR A 201 -7.79 -17.56 -10.66
C TYR A 201 -8.09 -17.94 -9.21
N THR A 202 -8.89 -18.99 -9.04
CA THR A 202 -9.26 -19.53 -7.73
C THR A 202 -8.93 -21.03 -7.65
N LEU A 203 -8.75 -21.52 -6.43
CA LEU A 203 -8.66 -22.95 -6.16
C LEU A 203 -10.08 -23.56 -6.18
N LYS A 204 -10.22 -24.74 -6.77
CA LYS A 204 -11.53 -25.29 -7.14
C LYS A 204 -12.39 -25.64 -5.93
N GLU A 205 -11.81 -26.09 -4.82
CA GLU A 205 -12.51 -26.58 -3.65
C GLU A 205 -12.62 -25.50 -2.57
N SER A 206 -11.50 -24.89 -2.17
CA SER A 206 -11.43 -23.83 -1.15
C SER A 206 -11.89 -22.47 -1.65
N LYS A 207 -11.99 -22.28 -2.97
CA LYS A 207 -12.30 -21.00 -3.65
C LYS A 207 -11.27 -19.90 -3.45
N LYS A 208 -10.23 -20.11 -2.63
CA LYS A 208 -9.18 -19.13 -2.36
C LYS A 208 -8.47 -18.71 -3.65
N TYR A 209 -8.07 -17.45 -3.74
CA TYR A 209 -7.30 -16.96 -4.87
C TYR A 209 -5.92 -17.62 -4.93
N VAL A 210 -5.50 -17.95 -6.16
CA VAL A 210 -4.22 -18.62 -6.40
C VAL A 210 -3.05 -17.70 -6.01
N PHE A 211 -3.08 -16.46 -6.47
CA PHE A 211 -2.02 -15.49 -6.28
C PHE A 211 -2.11 -14.80 -4.91
N ASP A 212 -0.96 -14.64 -4.27
CA ASP A 212 -0.81 -13.97 -2.97
C ASP A 212 -0.30 -12.54 -3.13
N GLN A 213 0.47 -12.29 -4.17
CA GLN A 213 1.14 -11.03 -4.40
C GLN A 213 1.16 -10.70 -5.89
N VAL A 214 1.12 -9.40 -6.21
CA VAL A 214 1.15 -8.87 -7.56
C VAL A 214 2.20 -7.77 -7.64
N ILE A 215 3.28 -8.03 -8.37
CA ILE A 215 4.32 -7.06 -8.69
C ILE A 215 3.91 -6.34 -9.97
N LEU A 216 3.77 -5.02 -9.88
CA LEU A 216 3.56 -4.11 -11.01
C LEU A 216 4.91 -3.88 -11.68
N PHE A 217 5.20 -4.61 -12.77
CA PHE A 217 6.50 -4.57 -13.43
C PHE A 217 6.47 -3.65 -14.67
N SER A 218 7.12 -2.47 -14.65
CA SER A 218 7.85 -1.87 -13.52
C SER A 218 7.89 -0.34 -13.58
N GLY A 219 7.95 0.28 -12.40
CA GLY A 219 8.54 1.61 -12.23
C GLY A 219 10.06 1.54 -12.41
N ASN A 220 10.70 2.70 -12.53
CA ASN A 220 12.08 2.80 -12.94
C ASN A 220 12.90 3.72 -12.06
N ILE A 221 14.15 3.33 -11.80
CA ILE A 221 15.14 4.23 -11.24
C ILE A 221 15.75 5.07 -12.37
N ASN A 222 15.60 6.39 -12.28
CA ASN A 222 16.13 7.35 -13.25
C ASN A 222 16.80 8.54 -12.56
N TYR A 223 17.64 9.26 -13.32
CA TYR A 223 18.38 10.42 -12.86
C TYR A 223 17.90 11.71 -13.51
N ASN A 224 17.47 12.67 -12.69
CA ASN A 224 17.16 14.02 -13.13
C ASN A 224 18.45 14.86 -13.15
N ALA A 225 18.95 15.16 -14.35
CA ALA A 225 20.18 15.92 -14.53
C ALA A 225 20.08 17.41 -14.16
N GLU A 226 18.87 17.98 -14.13
CA GLU A 226 18.66 19.40 -13.85
C GLU A 226 18.83 19.70 -12.36
N ILE A 227 18.26 18.85 -11.49
CA ILE A 227 18.33 19.01 -10.03
C ILE A 227 19.36 18.08 -9.38
N GLY A 228 19.92 17.13 -10.14
CA GLY A 228 20.96 16.23 -9.68
C GLY A 228 20.47 15.14 -8.72
N GLU A 229 19.23 14.69 -8.89
CA GLU A 229 18.59 13.72 -7.99
C GLU A 229 18.11 12.46 -8.74
N VAL A 230 18.21 11.33 -8.05
CA VAL A 230 17.62 10.06 -8.48
C VAL A 230 16.17 10.02 -8.02
N TYR A 231 15.27 9.58 -8.89
CA TYR A 231 13.84 9.56 -8.63
C TYR A 231 13.17 8.32 -9.21
N ASN A 232 11.95 8.02 -8.77
CA ASN A 232 11.17 6.94 -9.33
C ASN A 232 10.40 7.46 -10.56
N TYR A 233 10.76 6.99 -11.74
CA TYR A 233 10.04 7.23 -12.97
C TYR A 233 9.00 6.13 -13.20
N ASN A 234 7.74 6.53 -13.34
CA ASN A 234 6.69 5.62 -13.83
C ASN A 234 6.44 5.92 -15.30
N ASN A 235 6.47 4.89 -16.14
CA ASN A 235 5.94 5.02 -17.49
C ASN A 235 4.41 5.23 -17.45
N GLU A 236 3.81 5.56 -18.59
CA GLU A 236 2.38 5.86 -18.69
C GLU A 236 1.46 4.73 -18.19
N ASN A 237 1.86 3.47 -18.33
CA ASN A 237 1.05 2.33 -17.91
C ASN A 237 1.10 2.13 -16.40
N VAL A 238 2.29 2.24 -15.81
CA VAL A 238 2.45 2.18 -14.35
C VAL A 238 1.72 3.35 -13.72
N GLN A 239 1.91 4.56 -14.25
CA GLN A 239 1.26 5.76 -13.71
C GLN A 239 -0.26 5.66 -13.81
N HIS A 240 -0.81 5.14 -14.90
CA HIS A 240 -2.25 4.90 -15.02
C HIS A 240 -2.78 3.98 -13.91
N LEU A 241 -2.10 2.88 -13.61
CA LEU A 241 -2.53 1.98 -12.53
C LEU A 241 -2.51 2.65 -11.15
N LEU A 242 -1.51 3.50 -10.90
CA LEU A 242 -1.37 4.25 -9.66
C LEU A 242 -2.43 5.36 -9.53
N ASP A 243 -2.69 6.12 -10.61
CA ASP A 243 -3.70 7.17 -10.65
C ASP A 243 -5.11 6.61 -10.44
N TYR A 244 -5.37 5.40 -10.94
CA TYR A 244 -6.64 4.69 -10.80
C TYR A 244 -6.56 3.53 -9.81
N LYS A 245 -5.77 3.66 -8.73
CA LYS A 245 -5.54 2.58 -7.75
C LYS A 245 -6.82 1.97 -7.18
N GLU A 246 -7.86 2.78 -6.96
CA GLU A 246 -9.16 2.30 -6.44
C GLU A 246 -9.83 1.30 -7.39
N LYS A 247 -9.58 1.41 -8.70
CA LYS A 247 -10.11 0.50 -9.72
C LYS A 247 -9.22 -0.72 -9.91
N TYR A 248 -7.90 -0.53 -9.99
CA TYR A 248 -7.00 -1.60 -10.46
C TYR A 248 -6.24 -2.33 -9.35
N LEU A 249 -6.00 -1.68 -8.21
CA LEU A 249 -5.12 -2.20 -7.15
C LEU A 249 -5.91 -2.57 -5.90
N LYS A 250 -6.79 -1.68 -5.44
CA LYS A 250 -7.60 -1.92 -4.23
C LYS A 250 -8.41 -3.21 -4.27
N PRO A 251 -9.04 -3.62 -5.39
CA PRO A 251 -9.74 -4.90 -5.44
C PRO A 251 -8.84 -6.11 -5.17
N LEU A 252 -7.53 -6.04 -5.50
CA LEU A 252 -6.57 -7.09 -5.19
C LEU A 252 -6.30 -7.13 -3.67
N GLN A 253 -6.06 -5.96 -3.07
CA GLN A 253 -5.78 -5.80 -1.65
C GLN A 253 -6.97 -6.19 -0.77
N GLU A 254 -8.19 -5.84 -1.20
CA GLU A 254 -9.43 -6.29 -0.53
C GLU A 254 -9.55 -7.82 -0.56
N LYS A 255 -8.95 -8.52 -1.53
CA LYS A 255 -8.88 -10.00 -1.54
C LYS A 255 -7.68 -10.57 -0.80
N GLY A 256 -6.93 -9.72 -0.09
CA GLY A 256 -5.77 -10.07 0.73
C GLY A 256 -4.45 -10.09 -0.04
N MET A 257 -4.45 -9.82 -1.35
CA MET A 257 -3.23 -9.84 -2.14
C MET A 257 -2.35 -8.63 -1.82
N LYS A 258 -1.04 -8.83 -1.80
CA LYS A 258 -0.07 -7.75 -1.67
C LYS A 258 0.25 -7.13 -3.03
N VAL A 259 0.21 -5.80 -3.14
CA VAL A 259 0.53 -5.08 -4.38
C VAL A 259 1.88 -4.38 -4.25
N ILE A 260 2.83 -4.78 -5.08
CA ILE A 260 4.26 -4.43 -4.96
C ILE A 260 4.67 -3.61 -6.19
N LEU A 261 5.42 -2.53 -6.00
CA LEU A 261 6.00 -1.78 -7.11
C LEU A 261 7.34 -2.38 -7.52
N GLY A 262 7.47 -2.82 -8.78
CA GLY A 262 8.76 -3.19 -9.34
C GLY A 262 9.61 -1.96 -9.63
N ILE A 263 10.91 -2.02 -9.34
CA ILE A 263 11.91 -0.98 -9.62
C ILE A 263 13.02 -1.58 -10.48
N LEU A 264 13.12 -1.10 -11.72
CA LEU A 264 14.05 -1.57 -12.74
C LEU A 264 14.92 -0.42 -13.24
N GLY A 265 16.18 -0.69 -13.59
CA GLY A 265 17.00 0.31 -14.29
C GLY A 265 16.40 0.70 -15.64
N ASN A 266 16.71 1.90 -16.13
CA ASN A 266 16.08 2.44 -17.34
C ASN A 266 17.07 3.25 -18.20
N HIS A 267 18.17 2.59 -18.54
CA HIS A 267 19.15 3.01 -19.54
C HIS A 267 19.86 4.33 -19.28
N ASP A 268 19.84 4.85 -18.04
CA ASP A 268 20.63 6.01 -17.62
C ASP A 268 21.68 5.65 -16.55
N ARG A 269 22.33 6.67 -15.99
CA ARG A 269 23.44 6.52 -15.05
C ARG A 269 23.06 5.93 -13.69
N SER A 270 21.79 5.99 -13.33
CA SER A 270 21.28 5.51 -12.05
C SER A 270 20.84 4.06 -12.15
N GLY A 271 21.02 3.33 -11.06
CA GLY A 271 20.61 1.94 -10.97
C GLY A 271 20.55 1.47 -9.53
N VAL A 272 19.87 0.35 -9.34
CA VAL A 272 19.65 -0.28 -8.02
C VAL A 272 20.95 -0.47 -7.26
N ALA A 273 22.04 -0.75 -7.98
CA ALA A 273 23.29 -1.20 -7.40
C ALA A 273 24.43 -0.17 -7.44
N ASN A 274 24.19 1.13 -7.71
CA ASN A 274 25.27 2.12 -7.80
C ASN A 274 25.04 3.45 -7.05
N LEU A 275 24.06 3.49 -6.14
CA LEU A 275 23.82 4.66 -5.31
C LEU A 275 24.85 4.76 -4.17
N SER A 276 25.30 5.99 -3.86
CA SER A 276 26.05 6.24 -2.62
C SER A 276 25.14 5.98 -1.41
N LYS A 277 25.70 5.99 -0.19
CA LYS A 277 24.89 5.90 1.03
C LYS A 277 23.85 7.02 1.09
N GLU A 278 24.22 8.28 0.81
CA GLU A 278 23.25 9.38 0.78
C GLU A 278 22.23 9.22 -0.35
N GLY A 279 22.67 8.76 -1.53
CA GLY A 279 21.78 8.50 -2.66
C GLY A 279 20.74 7.43 -2.37
N ALA A 280 21.15 6.33 -1.72
CA ALA A 280 20.27 5.25 -1.29
C ALA A 280 19.25 5.72 -0.24
N ILE A 281 19.67 6.55 0.73
CA ILE A 281 18.76 7.13 1.73
C ILE A 281 17.70 8.01 1.04
N LYS A 282 18.12 8.89 0.13
CA LYS A 282 17.20 9.77 -0.61
C LYS A 282 16.24 8.98 -1.49
N PHE A 283 16.74 8.01 -2.24
CA PHE A 283 15.90 7.20 -3.11
C PHE A 283 14.95 6.29 -2.31
N ALA A 284 15.37 5.78 -1.16
CA ALA A 284 14.46 5.08 -0.25
C ALA A 284 13.32 6.00 0.22
N GLN A 285 13.60 7.27 0.54
CA GLN A 285 12.57 8.25 0.91
C GLN A 285 11.59 8.54 -0.24
N GLU A 286 12.09 8.64 -1.47
CA GLU A 286 11.27 8.75 -2.68
C GLU A 286 10.33 7.53 -2.82
N LEU A 287 10.88 6.31 -2.72
CA LEU A 287 10.08 5.09 -2.80
C LEU A 287 9.05 5.00 -1.68
N LYS A 288 9.40 5.43 -0.47
CA LYS A 288 8.45 5.52 0.65
C LYS A 288 7.30 6.45 0.33
N ALA A 289 7.58 7.64 -0.22
CA ALA A 289 6.54 8.59 -0.59
C ALA A 289 5.59 7.99 -1.65
N VAL A 290 6.12 7.26 -2.64
CA VAL A 290 5.30 6.56 -3.65
C VAL A 290 4.46 5.45 -3.01
N VAL A 291 5.06 4.58 -2.21
CA VAL A 291 4.37 3.48 -1.52
C VAL A 291 3.25 4.00 -0.61
N GLU A 292 3.49 5.06 0.15
CA GLU A 292 2.48 5.67 1.03
C GLU A 292 1.38 6.39 0.24
N ALA A 293 1.72 7.15 -0.80
CA ALA A 293 0.74 7.89 -1.60
C ALA A 293 -0.25 6.94 -2.30
N TYR A 294 0.24 5.81 -2.79
CA TYR A 294 -0.56 4.84 -3.53
C TYR A 294 -1.02 3.64 -2.71
N ASP A 295 -0.75 3.63 -1.40
CA ASP A 295 -1.12 2.55 -0.48
C ASP A 295 -0.62 1.17 -0.94
N LEU A 296 0.62 1.11 -1.41
CA LEU A 296 1.25 -0.13 -1.86
C LEU A 296 1.79 -0.95 -0.68
N ASP A 297 1.99 -2.24 -0.89
CA ASP A 297 2.44 -3.17 0.14
C ASP A 297 3.96 -3.36 0.19
N GLY A 298 4.70 -2.86 -0.81
CA GLY A 298 6.15 -3.04 -0.88
C GLY A 298 6.81 -2.63 -2.20
N VAL A 299 8.10 -2.95 -2.30
CA VAL A 299 8.93 -2.74 -3.49
C VAL A 299 9.71 -4.02 -3.86
N PHE A 300 9.87 -4.24 -5.16
CA PHE A 300 10.65 -5.33 -5.74
C PHE A 300 11.80 -4.75 -6.58
N PHE A 301 13.04 -5.08 -6.26
CA PHE A 301 14.21 -4.57 -6.98
C PHE A 301 14.75 -5.55 -8.00
N ASP A 302 15.02 -5.04 -9.20
CA ASP A 302 15.62 -5.78 -10.31
C ASP A 302 16.81 -4.99 -10.89
N ASP A 303 18.04 -5.51 -10.69
CA ASP A 303 19.27 -4.90 -11.19
C ASP A 303 19.53 -5.27 -12.66
N GLU A 304 18.71 -4.71 -13.54
CA GLU A 304 18.91 -4.79 -14.99
C GLU A 304 18.81 -3.41 -15.64
N TYR A 305 19.30 -3.31 -16.88
CA TYR A 305 19.11 -2.19 -17.80
C TYR A 305 19.65 -0.81 -17.39
N SER A 306 20.42 -0.70 -16.30
CA SER A 306 21.13 0.54 -15.95
C SER A 306 22.38 0.74 -16.82
N SER A 307 22.63 1.96 -17.28
CA SER A 307 23.84 2.34 -18.04
C SER A 307 24.95 2.75 -17.07
N TYR A 308 25.43 1.77 -16.30
CA TYR A 308 26.45 2.01 -15.28
C TYR A 308 27.75 2.59 -15.84
N GLY A 309 28.35 3.51 -15.08
CA GLY A 309 29.60 4.17 -15.45
C GLY A 309 30.16 5.02 -14.31
N SER A 310 31.24 5.75 -14.59
CA SER A 310 31.85 6.68 -13.65
C SER A 310 31.15 8.03 -13.73
N TYR A 311 30.12 8.23 -12.90
CA TYR A 311 29.35 9.47 -12.85
C TYR A 311 29.49 10.16 -11.48
N PRO A 312 29.62 11.50 -11.43
CA PRO A 312 29.58 12.23 -10.16
C PRO A 312 28.31 11.93 -9.37
N GLY A 313 28.44 11.68 -8.06
CA GLY A 313 27.32 11.36 -7.17
C GLY A 313 26.94 9.87 -7.11
N PHE A 314 27.57 9.02 -7.92
CA PHE A 314 27.37 7.57 -7.92
C PHE A 314 28.63 6.83 -7.48
N VAL A 315 28.44 5.62 -6.96
CA VAL A 315 29.54 4.72 -6.62
C VAL A 315 29.72 3.66 -7.71
N THR A 316 30.82 2.91 -7.65
CA THR A 316 30.98 1.75 -8.53
C THR A 316 29.86 0.73 -8.25
N PRO A 317 29.18 0.20 -9.28
CA PRO A 317 28.07 -0.71 -9.08
C PRO A 317 28.49 -1.98 -8.34
N SER A 318 27.84 -2.28 -7.21
CA SER A 318 28.26 -3.35 -6.30
C SER A 318 27.10 -3.99 -5.55
N VAL A 319 27.34 -5.19 -5.01
CA VAL A 319 26.44 -5.87 -4.07
C VAL A 319 26.21 -5.02 -2.82
N GLU A 320 27.24 -4.33 -2.32
CA GLU A 320 27.13 -3.44 -1.16
C GLU A 320 26.16 -2.28 -1.42
N ALA A 321 26.24 -1.64 -2.59
CA ALA A 321 25.33 -0.55 -2.95
C ALA A 321 23.88 -1.03 -3.14
N ALA A 322 23.66 -2.20 -3.76
CA ALA A 322 22.33 -2.81 -3.83
C ALA A 322 21.77 -3.16 -2.44
N SER A 323 22.62 -3.75 -1.59
CA SER A 323 22.27 -4.09 -0.20
C SER A 323 21.93 -2.86 0.62
N ARG A 324 22.70 -1.76 0.44
CA ARG A 324 22.45 -0.48 1.09
C ARG A 324 21.06 0.05 0.72
N LEU A 325 20.68 0.06 -0.55
CA LEU A 325 19.35 0.53 -0.95
C LEU A 325 18.23 -0.31 -0.31
N CYS A 326 18.34 -1.64 -0.38
CA CYS A 326 17.34 -2.53 0.23
C CYS A 326 17.22 -2.29 1.75
N TYR A 327 18.36 -2.18 2.44
CA TYR A 327 18.42 -1.89 3.86
C TYR A 327 17.76 -0.55 4.22
N GLU A 328 18.08 0.54 3.49
CA GLU A 328 17.49 1.84 3.77
C GLU A 328 15.97 1.84 3.56
N CYS A 329 15.47 1.13 2.54
CA CYS A 329 14.03 0.93 2.32
C CYS A 329 13.38 0.20 3.50
N LYS A 330 13.92 -0.95 3.93
CA LYS A 330 13.35 -1.70 5.07
C LYS A 330 13.37 -0.86 6.35
N ARG A 331 14.47 -0.14 6.60
CA ARG A 331 14.64 0.66 7.81
C ARG A 331 13.55 1.73 7.98
N ILE A 332 13.10 2.34 6.88
CA ILE A 332 12.10 3.43 6.92
C ILE A 332 10.67 2.98 6.61
N MET A 333 10.50 1.76 6.08
CA MET A 333 9.23 1.08 5.81
C MET A 333 9.24 -0.35 6.38
N PRO A 334 9.38 -0.53 7.71
CA PRO A 334 9.57 -1.86 8.31
C PRO A 334 8.36 -2.78 8.16
N ASP A 335 7.16 -2.21 7.95
CA ASP A 335 5.89 -2.89 7.73
C ASP A 335 5.64 -3.28 6.27
N LYS A 336 6.47 -2.81 5.33
CA LYS A 336 6.36 -3.08 3.90
C LYS A 336 7.30 -4.21 3.47
N LEU A 337 6.92 -4.87 2.38
CA LEU A 337 7.72 -5.93 1.77
C LEU A 337 8.86 -5.34 0.94
N ILE A 338 10.08 -5.81 1.18
CA ILE A 338 11.26 -5.53 0.38
C ILE A 338 11.70 -6.83 -0.29
N GLU A 339 11.57 -6.84 -1.61
CA GLU A 339 11.80 -8.03 -2.42
C GLU A 339 12.89 -7.78 -3.45
N VAL A 340 13.55 -8.85 -3.89
CA VAL A 340 14.60 -8.77 -4.91
C VAL A 340 14.49 -9.88 -5.92
N TYR A 341 14.82 -9.55 -7.17
CA TYR A 341 15.14 -10.56 -8.15
C TYR A 341 16.54 -11.13 -7.88
N VAL A 342 16.69 -12.45 -7.84
CA VAL A 342 17.98 -13.12 -7.67
C VAL A 342 18.74 -13.10 -9.00
N TYR A 343 19.13 -11.90 -9.41
CA TYR A 343 19.80 -11.61 -10.67
C TYR A 343 20.69 -10.36 -10.52
N GLY A 344 21.56 -10.07 -11.50
CA GLY A 344 22.45 -8.91 -11.45
C GLY A 344 23.24 -8.83 -10.14
N ARG A 345 23.35 -7.64 -9.57
CA ARG A 345 23.99 -7.41 -8.25
C ARG A 345 23.05 -7.61 -7.07
N THR A 346 21.78 -7.88 -7.31
CA THR A 346 20.86 -8.38 -6.28
C THR A 346 20.91 -9.90 -6.16
N SER A 347 21.65 -10.64 -7.00
CA SER A 347 21.80 -12.11 -6.91
C SER A 347 22.36 -12.64 -5.58
N SER A 348 23.02 -11.77 -4.82
CA SER A 348 23.44 -11.95 -3.43
C SER A 348 23.46 -10.59 -2.75
N LEU A 349 23.27 -10.54 -1.44
CA LEU A 349 23.36 -9.31 -0.65
C LEU A 349 24.30 -9.50 0.55
N THR A 350 24.77 -8.40 1.12
CA THR A 350 25.77 -8.40 2.21
C THR A 350 25.28 -7.62 3.42
N THR A 351 25.85 -7.89 4.60
CA THR A 351 25.56 -7.15 5.83
C THR A 351 25.76 -5.64 5.66
N ILE A 352 24.78 -4.86 6.11
CA ILE A 352 24.79 -3.40 6.11
C ILE A 352 24.58 -2.89 7.53
N ASP A 353 25.52 -2.09 8.04
CA ASP A 353 25.45 -1.50 9.41
C ASP A 353 25.17 -2.55 10.52
N GLY A 354 25.65 -3.78 10.33
CA GLY A 354 25.45 -4.91 11.25
C GLY A 354 24.19 -5.75 11.01
N HIS A 355 23.30 -5.33 10.11
CA HIS A 355 22.09 -6.07 9.74
C HIS A 355 22.34 -6.97 8.53
N LYS A 356 22.01 -8.25 8.67
CA LYS A 356 22.17 -9.27 7.64
C LYS A 356 21.04 -9.22 6.61
N PRO A 357 21.24 -9.75 5.39
CA PRO A 357 20.21 -9.78 4.35
C PRO A 357 18.83 -10.26 4.79
N GLY A 358 18.76 -11.33 5.60
CA GLY A 358 17.50 -11.86 6.11
C GLY A 358 16.73 -10.93 7.05
N GLU A 359 17.36 -9.85 7.56
CA GLU A 359 16.70 -8.85 8.38
C GLU A 359 16.05 -7.74 7.54
N TYR A 360 16.48 -7.55 6.29
CA TYR A 360 15.99 -6.49 5.41
C TYR A 360 15.40 -6.93 4.07
N ILE A 361 15.42 -8.23 3.76
CA ILE A 361 14.74 -8.83 2.62
C ILE A 361 13.64 -9.76 3.10
N ASP A 362 12.42 -9.55 2.61
CA ASP A 362 11.28 -10.41 2.90
C ASP A 362 11.22 -11.58 1.91
N TYR A 363 11.41 -11.31 0.61
CA TYR A 363 11.43 -12.34 -0.43
C TYR A 363 12.57 -12.16 -1.45
N ALA A 364 13.30 -13.24 -1.73
CA ALA A 364 14.27 -13.34 -2.81
C ALA A 364 13.73 -14.29 -3.88
N LEU A 365 13.48 -13.76 -5.09
CA LEU A 365 12.80 -14.45 -6.18
C LEU A 365 13.82 -15.00 -7.19
N GLN A 366 13.97 -16.32 -7.24
CA GLN A 366 14.85 -17.00 -8.20
C GLN A 366 14.48 -16.72 -9.66
N ASP A 367 15.48 -16.72 -10.53
CA ASP A 367 15.31 -16.71 -11.99
C ASP A 367 14.56 -17.96 -12.49
N TYR A 368 14.08 -17.89 -13.72
CA TYR A 368 13.19 -18.86 -14.35
C TYR A 368 13.73 -20.30 -14.30
N GLY A 369 13.01 -21.16 -13.58
CA GLY A 369 13.37 -22.56 -13.38
C GLY A 369 14.59 -22.81 -12.46
N ARG A 370 15.21 -21.75 -11.91
CA ARG A 370 16.30 -21.92 -10.94
C ARG A 370 15.77 -22.41 -9.61
N TYR A 371 16.52 -23.33 -9.00
CA TYR A 371 16.14 -23.99 -7.77
C TYR A 371 17.39 -24.24 -6.94
N GLY A 372 17.39 -23.78 -5.70
CA GLY A 372 18.50 -23.99 -4.78
C GLY A 372 18.41 -23.13 -3.51
N ASP A 373 19.09 -23.58 -2.47
CA ASP A 373 19.19 -22.86 -1.20
C ASP A 373 19.88 -21.50 -1.43
N LEU A 374 19.21 -20.44 -0.97
CA LEU A 374 19.70 -19.07 -1.07
C LEU A 374 20.45 -18.60 0.17
N SER A 375 20.51 -19.41 1.24
CA SER A 375 21.21 -19.05 2.48
C SER A 375 22.68 -18.60 2.30
N PRO A 376 23.47 -19.13 1.33
CA PRO A 376 24.84 -18.64 1.11
C PRO A 376 24.91 -17.23 0.49
N TYR A 377 23.82 -16.75 -0.10
CA TYR A 377 23.73 -15.47 -0.81
C TYR A 377 22.91 -14.43 -0.05
N TYR A 378 22.07 -14.88 0.88
CA TYR A 378 21.22 -14.07 1.74
C TYR A 378 21.27 -14.61 3.17
N GLU A 379 22.31 -14.21 3.90
CA GLU A 379 22.51 -14.69 5.27
C GLU A 379 21.28 -14.41 6.15
N ASP A 380 20.88 -15.42 6.93
CA ASP A 380 19.71 -15.44 7.82
C ASP A 380 18.35 -15.24 7.14
N LEU A 381 18.26 -15.24 5.81
CA LEU A 381 16.97 -15.28 5.12
C LEU A 381 16.28 -16.62 5.40
N SER A 382 15.08 -16.56 5.97
CA SER A 382 14.27 -17.75 6.22
C SER A 382 13.99 -18.50 4.90
N PRO A 383 13.94 -19.85 4.89
CA PRO A 383 13.48 -20.61 3.73
C PRO A 383 12.12 -20.13 3.19
N LYS A 384 11.26 -19.56 4.06
CA LYS A 384 9.97 -18.96 3.66
C LYS A 384 10.09 -17.68 2.83
N GLY A 385 11.20 -16.96 2.94
CA GLY A 385 11.54 -15.83 2.07
C GLY A 385 12.20 -16.25 0.75
N MET A 386 12.53 -17.54 0.57
CA MET A 386 13.15 -18.01 -0.66
C MET A 386 12.07 -18.49 -1.64
N ILE A 387 11.87 -17.71 -2.70
CA ILE A 387 10.90 -18.01 -3.76
C ILE A 387 11.64 -18.69 -4.93
N GLN A 388 11.16 -19.86 -5.30
CA GLN A 388 11.92 -20.84 -6.09
C GLN A 388 11.25 -21.12 -7.43
N GLY A 389 12.06 -21.53 -8.42
CA GLY A 389 11.59 -22.09 -9.68
C GLY A 389 10.58 -21.19 -10.38
N SER A 390 10.94 -19.96 -10.71
CA SER A 390 9.98 -19.04 -11.34
C SER A 390 9.54 -19.56 -12.72
N SER A 391 8.31 -19.26 -13.12
CA SER A 391 7.76 -19.60 -14.44
C SER A 391 7.67 -18.36 -15.32
N GLU A 392 8.11 -18.47 -16.57
CA GLU A 392 8.04 -17.41 -17.59
C GLU A 392 6.89 -17.71 -18.55
N PHE A 393 5.71 -17.12 -18.32
CA PHE A 393 4.52 -17.45 -19.10
C PHE A 393 4.55 -16.90 -20.52
N GLY A 394 5.25 -15.78 -20.76
CA GLY A 394 5.43 -15.21 -22.10
C GLY A 394 6.19 -16.16 -23.02
N GLN A 395 7.18 -16.86 -22.48
CA GLN A 395 8.00 -17.84 -23.23
C GLN A 395 7.52 -19.29 -23.08
N GLY A 396 6.47 -19.54 -22.27
CA GLY A 396 5.95 -20.88 -22.01
C GLY A 396 6.87 -21.77 -21.18
N ARG A 397 7.82 -21.20 -20.43
CA ARG A 397 8.72 -21.94 -19.52
C ARG A 397 8.03 -22.07 -18.17
N ILE A 398 7.30 -23.17 -17.98
CA ILE A 398 6.52 -23.41 -16.77
C ILE A 398 7.20 -24.48 -15.92
N ILE A 399 7.28 -24.29 -14.61
CA ILE A 399 7.82 -25.35 -13.75
C ILE A 399 6.96 -26.61 -13.77
N SER A 400 7.63 -27.74 -13.57
CA SER A 400 6.97 -29.03 -13.50
C SER A 400 6.24 -29.20 -12.16
N LEU A 401 5.24 -30.08 -12.14
CA LEU A 401 4.58 -30.54 -10.91
C LEU A 401 5.60 -31.08 -9.88
N ASN A 402 6.65 -31.76 -10.34
CA ASN A 402 7.69 -32.30 -9.46
C ASN A 402 8.53 -31.19 -8.82
N THR A 403 8.92 -30.17 -9.58
CA THR A 403 9.62 -29.00 -9.05
C THR A 403 8.75 -28.30 -8.00
N ALA A 404 7.47 -28.07 -8.27
CA ALA A 404 6.56 -27.48 -7.29
C ALA A 404 6.39 -28.36 -6.04
N ARG A 405 6.37 -29.69 -6.16
CA ARG A 405 6.39 -30.59 -5.00
C ARG A 405 7.68 -30.48 -4.18
N SER A 406 8.83 -30.34 -4.84
CA SER A 406 10.11 -30.12 -4.17
C SER A 406 10.12 -28.81 -3.39
N ILE A 407 9.63 -27.69 -3.97
CA ILE A 407 9.49 -26.40 -3.27
C ILE A 407 8.76 -26.58 -1.93
N LYS A 408 7.60 -27.25 -1.95
CA LYS A 408 6.81 -27.54 -0.75
C LYS A 408 7.51 -28.46 0.23
N THR A 409 8.12 -29.55 -0.27
CA THR A 409 8.75 -30.58 0.57
C THR A 409 10.01 -30.08 1.26
N ASP A 410 10.79 -29.25 0.57
CA ASP A 410 12.04 -28.67 1.07
C ASP A 410 11.78 -27.45 1.97
N GLY A 411 10.51 -27.04 2.12
CA GLY A 411 10.09 -26.02 3.08
C GLY A 411 10.19 -24.58 2.59
N TYR A 412 10.52 -24.35 1.32
CA TYR A 412 10.65 -23.02 0.72
C TYR A 412 9.34 -22.23 0.67
N GLY A 413 9.44 -20.93 0.41
CA GLY A 413 8.33 -19.97 0.50
C GLY A 413 7.27 -20.10 -0.58
N GLY A 414 7.65 -20.53 -1.79
CA GLY A 414 6.72 -20.56 -2.91
C GLY A 414 7.40 -20.41 -4.26
N THR A 415 6.66 -19.88 -5.23
CA THR A 415 7.13 -19.65 -6.61
C THR A 415 6.61 -18.33 -7.18
N MET A 416 7.26 -17.82 -8.22
CA MET A 416 6.82 -16.66 -8.98
C MET A 416 6.38 -17.06 -10.40
N VAL A 417 5.37 -16.36 -10.92
CA VAL A 417 4.89 -16.42 -12.29
C VAL A 417 5.10 -15.05 -12.93
N PHE A 418 5.93 -14.98 -13.97
CA PHE A 418 6.16 -13.77 -14.75
C PHE A 418 5.32 -13.75 -16.03
N GLY A 419 4.87 -12.57 -16.43
CA GLY A 419 4.30 -12.34 -17.76
C GLY A 419 2.91 -12.94 -17.93
N LEU A 420 2.12 -13.04 -16.85
CA LEU A 420 0.75 -13.52 -16.88
C LEU A 420 -0.14 -12.58 -17.71
N THR A 421 -0.84 -13.11 -18.71
CA THR A 421 -1.83 -12.37 -19.51
C THR A 421 -3.05 -13.23 -19.78
N PRO A 422 -4.21 -12.64 -20.15
CA PRO A 422 -5.36 -13.40 -20.62
C PRO A 422 -5.09 -14.36 -21.79
N ARG A 423 -4.04 -14.09 -22.59
CA ARG A 423 -3.68 -14.91 -23.74
C ARG A 423 -2.87 -16.15 -23.38
N ASN A 424 -2.14 -16.12 -22.27
CA ASN A 424 -1.19 -17.18 -21.91
C ASN A 424 -1.47 -17.82 -20.54
N GLY A 425 -2.40 -17.28 -19.75
CA GLY A 425 -2.76 -17.71 -18.40
C GLY A 425 -3.75 -18.88 -18.37
N TYR A 426 -3.53 -19.93 -19.14
CA TYR A 426 -4.40 -21.11 -19.11
C TYR A 426 -4.28 -21.86 -17.78
N VAL A 427 -5.40 -22.37 -17.24
CA VAL A 427 -5.43 -23.10 -15.95
C VAL A 427 -4.46 -24.28 -15.90
N THR A 428 -4.18 -24.92 -17.03
CA THR A 428 -3.24 -26.04 -17.13
C THR A 428 -1.81 -25.67 -16.72
N ARG A 429 -1.38 -24.43 -16.96
CA ARG A 429 -0.06 -23.93 -16.56
C ARG A 429 0.03 -23.73 -15.04
N LEU A 430 -1.06 -23.26 -14.42
CA LEU A 430 -1.14 -23.09 -12.96
C LEU A 430 -1.38 -24.40 -12.21
N ASN A 431 -2.01 -25.39 -12.85
CA ASN A 431 -2.30 -26.70 -12.24
C ASN A 431 -1.05 -27.46 -11.78
N ASN A 432 0.13 -27.22 -12.39
CA ASN A 432 1.38 -27.80 -11.89
C ASN A 432 1.73 -27.26 -10.50
N ILE A 433 1.43 -25.98 -10.25
CA ILE A 433 1.72 -25.29 -8.99
C ILE A 433 0.62 -25.62 -7.97
N THR A 434 -0.64 -25.38 -8.32
CA THR A 434 -1.77 -25.50 -7.37
C THR A 434 -2.01 -26.92 -6.88
N ARG A 435 -1.87 -27.93 -7.75
CA ARG A 435 -1.97 -29.34 -7.31
C ARG A 435 -0.83 -29.74 -6.38
N ALA A 436 0.38 -29.22 -6.58
CA ALA A 436 1.51 -29.49 -5.68
C ALA A 436 1.36 -28.77 -4.33
N PHE A 437 1.07 -27.47 -4.38
CA PHE A 437 1.04 -26.64 -3.19
C PHE A 437 -0.20 -26.93 -2.34
N TYR A 438 -1.38 -27.01 -2.97
CA TYR A 438 -2.66 -26.99 -2.27
C TYR A 438 -3.48 -28.28 -2.45
N GLY A 439 -3.11 -29.14 -3.40
CA GLY A 439 -3.87 -30.36 -3.69
C GLY A 439 -5.16 -30.10 -4.47
N GLU A 440 -5.32 -28.88 -5.00
CA GLU A 440 -6.51 -28.39 -5.69
C GLU A 440 -6.19 -28.05 -7.14
N GLU A 441 -7.20 -28.09 -8.01
CA GLU A 441 -7.09 -27.56 -9.37
C GLU A 441 -7.36 -26.05 -9.37
N THR A 442 -6.85 -25.37 -10.41
CA THR A 442 -7.16 -23.98 -10.69
C THR A 442 -8.44 -23.86 -11.52
N VAL A 443 -9.33 -22.95 -11.11
CA VAL A 443 -10.48 -22.48 -11.87
C VAL A 443 -10.20 -21.08 -12.38
N LEU A 444 -10.44 -20.86 -13.68
CA LEU A 444 -10.42 -19.54 -14.30
C LEU A 444 -11.86 -19.04 -14.51
N THR A 445 -12.19 -17.89 -13.93
CA THR A 445 -13.49 -17.23 -14.11
C THR A 445 -13.28 -15.78 -14.55
N GLY A 446 -13.82 -15.43 -15.73
CA GLY A 446 -13.68 -14.10 -16.30
C GLY A 446 -12.33 -13.85 -16.95
N SER A 447 -12.10 -12.59 -17.35
CA SER A 447 -10.87 -12.12 -17.96
C SER A 447 -10.80 -10.60 -17.83
N TYR A 448 -9.60 -10.07 -17.60
CA TYR A 448 -9.36 -8.63 -17.58
C TYR A 448 -8.31 -8.30 -18.64
N ALA A 449 -8.75 -7.68 -19.73
CA ALA A 449 -7.85 -7.07 -20.70
C ALA A 449 -7.35 -5.72 -20.17
N LYS A 450 -6.20 -5.27 -20.70
CA LYS A 450 -5.78 -3.88 -20.60
C LYS A 450 -6.85 -2.98 -21.22
N ASP A 451 -7.32 -2.00 -20.47
CA ASP A 451 -8.44 -1.12 -20.82
C ASP A 451 -8.09 0.37 -20.72
N TRP A 452 -6.81 0.70 -20.95
CA TRP A 452 -6.26 2.06 -21.02
C TRP A 452 -5.31 2.24 -22.19
#